data_AF-A0AAV9C1K9-F1
#
_entry.id   AF-A0AAV9C1K9-F1
#
_cell.length_a   1.000
_cell.length_b   1.000
_cell.length_c   1.000
_cell.angle_alpha   90.00
_cell.angle_beta   90.00
_cell.angle_gamma   90.00
#
_symmetry.space_group_name_H-M   'P 1'
#
loop_
_entity.id
_entity.type
_entity.pdbx_description
1 polymer ?
#
loop_
_entity_poly.entity_id
_entity_poly.type
_entity_poly.pdbx_seq_one_letter_code
_entity_poly.pdbx_strand_id
1 'polypeptide(L)'
;MLPTIPEIPLHPRAACTLLRSLSPSHLRQAQQLHAHTTISGDSLRHPLLVNHLISFYSRSGYPFLSSLVFSSALTKTHISYTSLASAFASNGLPHLSLSLFRTIHSLRLPLDDRALPIFAKACASAADARLGRCVHSLACRTGFSSNVFVGSSLVDMYAKSGHLFDARRLFDEMPVRNVVSWGGLIHGYSLSGETEMGLRLFREAVRDRGVDVRGRYVA
;
A
#
# COMPACT_ATOMS: atom_id res chain seq x y z
N MET A 1 4.24 16.01 -29.22
CA MET A 1 3.74 17.17 -28.45
C MET A 1 2.29 16.88 -28.11
N LEU A 2 1.96 16.69 -26.82
CA LEU A 2 0.57 16.57 -26.39
C LEU A 2 -0.01 17.99 -26.22
N PRO A 3 -1.27 18.23 -26.61
CA PRO A 3 -1.85 19.57 -26.63
C PRO A 3 -1.94 20.14 -25.21
N THR A 4 -1.68 21.43 -25.10
CA THR A 4 -2.00 22.26 -23.94
C THR A 4 -3.46 22.07 -23.56
N ILE A 5 -3.72 21.83 -22.27
CA ILE A 5 -5.06 21.58 -21.73
C ILE A 5 -5.95 22.81 -22.03
N PRO A 6 -7.14 22.65 -22.64
CA PRO A 6 -8.00 23.76 -23.04
C PRO A 6 -8.58 24.51 -21.84
N GLU A 7 -8.78 25.83 -21.97
CA GLU A 7 -9.27 26.80 -20.96
C GLU A 7 -10.76 26.62 -20.53
N ILE A 8 -11.39 25.49 -20.87
CA ILE A 8 -12.80 25.24 -20.52
C ILE A 8 -12.86 24.74 -19.07
N PRO A 9 -13.82 25.19 -18.23
CA PRO A 9 -14.01 24.64 -16.88
C PRO A 9 -14.18 23.11 -16.95
N LEU A 10 -13.11 22.42 -16.58
CA LEU A 10 -12.98 21.00 -16.76
C LEU A 10 -13.76 20.29 -15.64
N HIS A 11 -14.85 19.63 -15.99
CA HIS A 11 -15.67 18.90 -15.02
C HIS A 11 -14.79 17.92 -14.21
N PRO A 12 -14.95 17.81 -12.88
CA PRO A 12 -14.06 17.01 -12.01
C PRO A 12 -13.85 15.55 -12.46
N ARG A 13 -14.87 14.95 -13.09
CA ARG A 13 -14.76 13.60 -13.70
C ARG A 13 -13.82 13.54 -14.90
N ALA A 14 -13.82 14.55 -15.76
CA ALA A 14 -12.90 14.64 -16.89
C ALA A 14 -11.46 14.83 -16.39
N ALA A 15 -11.26 15.67 -15.36
CA ALA A 15 -9.95 15.83 -14.72
C ALA A 15 -9.44 14.52 -14.11
N CYS A 16 -10.30 13.74 -13.43
CA CYS A 16 -9.95 12.42 -12.93
C CYS A 16 -9.55 11.45 -14.06
N THR A 17 -10.29 11.45 -15.16
CA THR A 17 -10.03 10.58 -16.32
C THR A 17 -8.67 10.89 -16.94
N LEU A 18 -8.36 12.18 -17.13
CA LEU A 18 -7.06 12.63 -17.61
C LEU A 18 -5.95 12.23 -16.65
N LEU A 19 -6.07 12.49 -15.34
CA LEU A 19 -5.06 12.12 -14.34
C LEU A 19 -4.73 10.62 -14.32
N ARG A 20 -5.70 9.76 -14.61
CA ARG A 20 -5.48 8.31 -14.71
C ARG A 20 -4.61 7.92 -15.91
N SER A 21 -4.72 8.64 -17.01
CA SER A 21 -3.88 8.41 -18.20
C SER A 21 -2.46 8.96 -18.06
N LEU A 22 -2.22 9.88 -17.11
CA LEU A 22 -0.91 10.49 -16.93
C LEU A 22 0.07 9.56 -16.20
N SER A 23 1.24 9.38 -16.82
CA SER A 23 2.42 8.73 -16.24
C SER A 23 3.33 9.75 -15.54
N PRO A 24 4.31 9.29 -14.72
CA PRO A 24 5.26 10.19 -14.05
C PRO A 24 6.02 11.16 -14.96
N SER A 25 6.22 10.80 -16.24
CA SER A 25 6.86 11.68 -17.24
C SER A 25 6.03 12.92 -17.58
N HIS A 26 4.74 12.93 -17.22
CA HIS A 26 3.81 14.03 -17.47
C HIS A 26 3.60 14.95 -16.25
N LEU A 27 4.61 15.07 -15.39
CA LEU A 27 4.55 15.88 -14.16
C LEU A 27 4.08 17.32 -14.43
N ARG A 28 4.59 17.95 -15.49
CA ARG A 28 4.24 19.34 -15.83
C ARG A 28 2.75 19.47 -16.18
N GLN A 29 2.22 18.56 -16.99
CA GLN A 29 0.80 18.55 -17.36
C GLN A 29 -0.10 18.30 -16.15
N ALA A 30 0.31 17.40 -15.26
CA ALA A 30 -0.43 17.14 -14.02
C ALA A 30 -0.41 18.36 -13.08
N GLN A 31 0.72 19.08 -12.98
CA GLN A 31 0.80 20.33 -12.22
C GLN A 31 -0.07 21.43 -12.80
N GLN A 32 -0.12 21.56 -14.13
CA GLN A 32 -1.03 22.50 -14.81
C GLN A 32 -2.50 22.15 -14.53
N LEU A 33 -2.86 20.87 -14.64
CA LEU A 33 -4.21 20.40 -14.32
C LEU A 33 -4.56 20.62 -12.84
N HIS A 34 -3.63 20.36 -11.94
CA HIS A 34 -3.80 20.62 -10.51
C HIS A 34 -3.97 22.12 -10.24
N ALA A 35 -3.12 22.99 -10.80
CA ALA A 35 -3.27 24.44 -10.63
C ALA A 35 -4.63 24.94 -11.16
N HIS A 36 -5.02 24.49 -12.36
CA HIS A 36 -6.31 24.84 -12.96
C HIS A 36 -7.49 24.41 -12.08
N THR A 37 -7.45 23.17 -11.57
CA THR A 37 -8.51 22.64 -10.69
C THR A 37 -8.56 23.36 -9.34
N THR A 38 -7.43 23.77 -8.79
CA THR A 38 -7.36 24.57 -7.56
C THR A 38 -7.93 25.98 -7.75
N ILE A 39 -7.60 26.66 -8.84
CA ILE A 39 -8.08 28.01 -9.16
C ILE A 39 -9.59 28.02 -9.45
N SER A 40 -10.10 26.96 -10.08
CA SER A 40 -11.52 26.84 -10.43
C SER A 40 -12.47 26.65 -9.22
N GLY A 41 -11.94 26.54 -7.99
CA GLY A 41 -12.71 26.53 -6.72
C GLY A 41 -13.53 25.26 -6.41
N ASP A 42 -14.08 24.59 -7.42
CA ASP A 42 -15.01 23.46 -7.24
C ASP A 42 -14.35 22.08 -7.14
N SER A 43 -13.07 21.96 -7.50
CA SER A 43 -12.47 20.64 -7.75
C SER A 43 -11.86 19.95 -6.51
N LEU A 44 -11.29 20.70 -5.55
CA LEU A 44 -10.80 20.15 -4.26
C LEU A 44 -11.95 19.79 -3.28
N ARG A 45 -13.21 20.02 -3.68
CA ARG A 45 -14.40 19.50 -3.00
C ARG A 45 -14.64 18.01 -3.27
N HIS A 46 -14.12 17.47 -4.38
CA HIS A 46 -14.38 16.09 -4.77
C HIS A 46 -13.29 15.14 -4.25
N PRO A 47 -13.59 14.23 -3.30
CA PRO A 47 -12.60 13.32 -2.72
C PRO A 47 -11.89 12.44 -3.76
N LEU A 48 -12.59 12.07 -4.83
CA LEU A 48 -12.02 11.24 -5.90
C LEU A 48 -10.86 11.94 -6.61
N LEU A 49 -10.99 13.23 -6.91
CA LEU A 49 -9.94 13.98 -7.61
C LEU A 49 -8.70 14.13 -6.72
N VAL A 50 -8.93 14.47 -5.45
CA VAL A 50 -7.88 14.55 -4.41
C VAL A 50 -7.09 13.25 -4.34
N ASN A 51 -7.77 12.10 -4.27
CA ASN A 51 -7.12 10.80 -4.17
C ASN A 51 -6.31 10.45 -5.44
N HIS A 52 -6.80 10.82 -6.63
CA HIS A 52 -6.05 10.63 -7.88
C HIS A 52 -4.81 11.51 -7.96
N LEU A 53 -4.88 12.76 -7.50
CA LEU A 53 -3.73 13.66 -7.40
C LEU A 53 -2.68 13.13 -6.41
N ILE A 54 -3.11 12.68 -5.22
CA ILE A 54 -2.24 12.02 -4.23
C ILE A 54 -1.52 10.82 -4.87
N SER A 55 -2.26 9.96 -5.58
CA SER A 55 -1.67 8.80 -6.25
C SER A 55 -0.70 9.20 -7.37
N PHE A 56 -1.02 10.22 -8.18
CA PHE A 56 -0.16 10.71 -9.24
C PHE A 56 1.17 11.25 -8.69
N TYR A 57 1.11 12.12 -7.68
CA TYR A 57 2.31 12.69 -7.06
C TYR A 57 3.14 11.63 -6.34
N SER A 58 2.50 10.67 -5.69
CA SER A 58 3.19 9.50 -5.13
C SER A 58 3.98 8.74 -6.18
N ARG A 59 3.38 8.43 -7.33
CA ARG A 59 4.06 7.69 -8.43
C ARG A 59 5.16 8.51 -9.08
N SER A 60 5.09 9.83 -8.98
CA SER A 60 6.08 10.76 -9.51
C SER A 60 7.23 11.03 -8.53
N GLY A 61 7.25 10.42 -7.34
CA GLY A 61 8.31 10.63 -6.36
C GLY A 61 8.16 11.89 -5.50
N TYR A 62 6.96 12.48 -5.43
CA TYR A 62 6.68 13.71 -4.68
C TYR A 62 5.65 13.46 -3.54
N PRO A 63 6.02 12.74 -2.48
CA PRO A 63 5.11 12.42 -1.38
C PRO A 63 4.65 13.68 -0.61
N PHE A 64 5.48 14.72 -0.53
CA PHE A 64 5.09 15.97 0.13
C PHE A 64 4.08 16.80 -0.67
N LEU A 65 4.12 16.74 -2.01
CA LEU A 65 3.04 17.30 -2.83
C LEU A 65 1.74 16.53 -2.65
N SER A 66 1.82 15.21 -2.46
CA SER A 66 0.66 14.39 -2.10
C SER A 66 0.07 14.84 -0.76
N SER A 67 0.93 15.12 0.23
CA SER A 67 0.52 15.67 1.54
C SER A 67 -0.12 17.06 1.41
N LEU A 68 0.42 17.93 0.55
CA LEU A 68 -0.14 19.26 0.30
C LEU A 68 -1.53 19.20 -0.37
N VAL A 69 -1.71 18.29 -1.33
CA VAL A 69 -3.03 18.01 -1.93
C VAL A 69 -4.00 17.52 -0.85
N PHE A 70 -3.54 16.63 0.02
CA PHE A 70 -4.37 16.12 1.11
C PHE A 70 -4.76 17.23 2.10
N SER A 71 -3.80 18.08 2.53
CA SER A 71 -4.06 19.13 3.50
C SER A 71 -5.05 20.17 2.96
N SER A 72 -4.92 20.54 1.69
CA SER A 72 -5.81 21.46 0.98
C SER A 72 -7.19 20.91 0.66
N ALA A 73 -7.42 19.59 0.78
CA ALA A 73 -8.74 19.00 0.55
C ALA A 73 -9.77 19.45 1.60
N LEU A 74 -10.94 19.93 1.14
CA LEU A 74 -12.04 20.39 2.00
C LEU A 74 -12.70 19.25 2.77
N THR A 75 -12.80 18.07 2.16
CA THR A 75 -13.34 16.86 2.79
C THR A 75 -12.31 15.74 2.73
N LYS A 76 -11.93 15.20 3.89
CA LYS A 76 -10.98 14.09 4.01
C LYS A 76 -11.75 12.83 4.40
N THR A 77 -11.73 11.84 3.53
CA THR A 77 -12.37 10.53 3.77
C THR A 77 -11.34 9.52 4.24
N HIS A 78 -11.77 8.38 4.78
CA HIS A 78 -10.85 7.27 5.09
C HIS A 78 -9.99 6.89 3.86
N ILE A 79 -10.56 6.94 2.64
CA ILE A 79 -9.84 6.70 1.37
C ILE A 79 -8.74 7.74 1.15
N SER A 80 -8.98 9.01 1.51
CA SER A 80 -7.97 10.07 1.39
C SER A 80 -6.79 9.83 2.34
N TYR A 81 -7.08 9.41 3.58
CA TYR A 81 -6.04 9.04 4.54
C TYR A 81 -5.25 7.81 4.08
N THR A 82 -5.93 6.77 3.58
CA THR A 82 -5.25 5.54 3.10
C THR A 82 -4.46 5.78 1.82
N SER A 83 -4.95 6.65 0.92
CA SER A 83 -4.21 7.08 -0.28
C SER A 83 -2.92 7.81 0.11
N LEU A 84 -2.97 8.72 1.09
CA LEU A 84 -1.77 9.41 1.57
C LEU A 84 -0.83 8.47 2.33
N ALA A 85 -1.37 7.55 3.14
CA ALA A 85 -0.58 6.53 3.82
C ALA A 85 0.16 5.62 2.83
N SER A 86 -0.52 5.23 1.74
CA SER A 86 0.10 4.51 0.63
C SER A 86 1.19 5.34 -0.05
N ALA A 87 0.96 6.64 -0.22
CA ALA A 87 1.94 7.53 -0.83
C ALA A 87 3.24 7.59 -0.03
N PHE A 88 3.14 7.73 1.30
CA PHE A 88 4.32 7.69 2.17
C PHE A 88 4.99 6.32 2.20
N ALA A 89 4.22 5.24 2.33
CA ALA A 89 4.77 3.88 2.37
C ALA A 89 5.56 3.53 1.09
N SER A 90 5.01 3.85 -0.08
CA SER A 90 5.66 3.57 -1.37
C SER A 90 6.87 4.47 -1.66
N ASN A 91 6.99 5.60 -0.97
CA ASN A 91 8.12 6.53 -1.09
C ASN A 91 9.14 6.35 0.05
N GLY A 92 9.14 5.22 0.76
CA GLY A 92 10.15 4.92 1.78
C GLY A 92 10.02 5.75 3.06
N LEU A 93 8.83 6.28 3.35
CA LEU A 93 8.54 7.10 4.54
C LEU A 93 7.57 6.36 5.48
N PRO A 94 7.93 5.18 6.03
CA PRO A 94 7.01 4.35 6.79
C PRO A 94 6.49 5.04 8.05
N HIS A 95 7.31 5.84 8.76
CA HIS A 95 6.88 6.53 9.97
C HIS A 95 5.72 7.51 9.74
N LEU A 96 5.67 8.18 8.57
CA LEU A 96 4.55 9.06 8.20
C LEU A 96 3.30 8.26 7.80
N SER A 97 3.48 7.10 7.17
CA SER A 97 2.36 6.18 6.94
C SER A 97 1.76 5.69 8.26
N LEU A 98 2.60 5.33 9.23
CA LEU A 98 2.17 4.87 10.55
C LEU A 98 1.60 5.99 11.44
N SER A 99 2.02 7.24 11.26
CA SER A 99 1.35 8.36 11.94
C SER A 99 -0.08 8.54 11.44
N LEU A 100 -0.33 8.35 10.15
CA LEU A 100 -1.70 8.35 9.60
C LEU A 100 -2.53 7.18 10.11
N PHE A 101 -1.94 5.99 10.34
CA PHE A 101 -2.64 4.88 10.99
C PHE A 101 -3.18 5.28 12.37
N ARG A 102 -2.33 5.92 13.19
CA ARG A 102 -2.72 6.41 14.52
C ARG A 102 -3.85 7.44 14.43
N THR A 103 -3.78 8.35 13.46
CA THR A 103 -4.84 9.34 13.20
C THR A 103 -6.15 8.68 12.75
N ILE A 104 -6.11 7.72 11.84
CA ILE A 104 -7.30 6.96 11.41
C ILE A 104 -7.94 6.27 12.61
N HIS A 105 -7.14 5.64 13.45
CA HIS A 105 -7.61 4.96 14.65
C HIS A 105 -8.22 5.94 15.68
N SER A 106 -7.60 7.09 15.94
CA SER A 106 -8.12 8.08 16.89
C SER A 106 -9.43 8.70 16.40
N LEU A 107 -9.58 8.90 15.09
CA LEU A 107 -10.81 9.36 14.45
C LEU A 107 -11.87 8.25 14.26
N ARG A 108 -11.54 6.99 14.63
CA ARG A 108 -12.39 5.81 14.43
C ARG A 108 -12.87 5.65 12.98
N LEU A 109 -12.02 6.01 12.02
CA LEU A 109 -12.34 5.83 10.61
C LEU A 109 -12.22 4.34 10.23
N PRO A 110 -13.10 3.83 9.37
CA PRO A 110 -13.02 2.44 8.92
C PRO A 110 -11.75 2.21 8.10
N LEU A 111 -11.13 1.06 8.32
CA LEU A 111 -10.08 0.51 7.47
C LEU A 111 -10.63 -0.71 6.76
N ASP A 112 -10.46 -0.74 5.44
CA ASP A 112 -10.84 -1.86 4.59
C ASP A 112 -9.68 -2.87 4.44
N ASP A 113 -9.96 -3.97 3.75
CA ASP A 113 -8.98 -5.01 3.43
C ASP A 113 -7.82 -4.51 2.56
N ARG A 114 -8.01 -3.38 1.86
CA ARG A 114 -6.97 -2.74 1.03
C ARG A 114 -6.02 -1.86 1.85
N ALA A 115 -6.49 -1.29 2.95
CA ALA A 115 -5.70 -0.42 3.79
C ALA A 115 -4.76 -1.16 4.75
N LEU A 116 -5.20 -2.30 5.31
CA LEU A 116 -4.40 -3.08 6.26
C LEU A 116 -3.02 -3.50 5.71
N PRO A 117 -2.90 -3.98 4.44
CA PRO A 117 -1.61 -4.28 3.82
C PRO A 117 -0.63 -3.10 3.79
N ILE A 118 -1.14 -1.88 3.57
CA ILE A 118 -0.31 -0.66 3.52
C ILE A 118 0.37 -0.45 4.88
N PHE A 119 -0.41 -0.54 5.97
CA PHE A 119 0.11 -0.32 7.31
C PHE A 119 0.96 -1.49 7.80
N ALA A 120 0.61 -2.73 7.47
CA ALA A 120 1.44 -3.89 7.76
C ALA A 120 2.82 -3.77 7.09
N LYS A 121 2.86 -3.39 5.81
CA LYS A 121 4.11 -3.13 5.08
C LYS A 121 4.90 -1.97 5.68
N ALA A 122 4.23 -0.88 6.08
CA ALA A 122 4.90 0.23 6.75
C ALA A 122 5.49 -0.19 8.12
N CYS A 123 4.80 -1.04 8.88
CA CYS A 123 5.34 -1.64 10.12
C CYS A 123 6.55 -2.52 9.82
N ALA A 124 6.49 -3.34 8.77
CA ALA A 124 7.58 -4.20 8.32
C ALA A 124 8.84 -3.37 7.98
N SER A 125 8.67 -2.28 7.23
CA SER A 125 9.76 -1.37 6.86
C SER A 125 10.34 -0.60 8.05
N ALA A 126 9.54 -0.35 9.09
CA ALA A 126 9.98 0.33 10.31
C ALA A 126 10.43 -0.64 11.42
N ALA A 127 10.35 -1.96 11.20
CA ALA A 127 10.50 -3.00 12.22
C ALA A 127 9.64 -2.76 13.49
N ASP A 128 8.45 -2.16 13.34
CA ASP A 128 7.55 -1.82 14.46
C ASP A 128 6.54 -2.94 14.70
N ALA A 129 6.97 -3.98 15.43
CA ALA A 129 6.12 -5.10 15.79
C ALA A 129 4.92 -4.71 16.66
N ARG A 130 5.02 -3.64 17.44
CA ARG A 130 3.94 -3.20 18.33
C ARG A 130 2.76 -2.70 17.50
N LEU A 131 3.01 -1.79 16.56
CA LEU A 131 1.96 -1.35 15.63
C LEU A 131 1.52 -2.50 14.72
N GLY A 132 2.43 -3.37 14.30
CA GLY A 132 2.11 -4.57 13.53
C GLY A 132 1.07 -5.46 14.20
N ARG A 133 1.19 -5.69 15.52
CA ARG A 133 0.19 -6.42 16.32
C ARG A 133 -1.16 -5.69 16.38
N CYS A 134 -1.17 -4.36 16.42
CA CYS A 134 -2.42 -3.59 16.34
C CYS A 134 -3.11 -3.76 14.98
N VAL A 135 -2.35 -3.72 13.88
CA VAL A 135 -2.87 -3.96 12.52
C VAL A 135 -3.43 -5.39 12.41
N HIS A 136 -2.70 -6.39 12.93
CA HIS A 136 -3.16 -7.78 12.96
C HIS A 136 -4.45 -7.95 13.77
N SER A 137 -4.50 -7.41 15.00
CA SER A 137 -5.71 -7.47 15.83
C SER A 137 -6.91 -6.82 15.14
N LEU A 138 -6.69 -5.69 14.45
CA LEU A 138 -7.74 -5.05 13.67
C LEU A 138 -8.21 -5.93 12.52
N ALA A 139 -7.29 -6.55 11.77
CA ALA A 139 -7.62 -7.48 10.69
C ALA A 139 -8.50 -8.65 11.17
N CYS A 140 -8.20 -9.23 12.35
CA CYS A 140 -9.02 -10.28 12.95
C CYS A 140 -10.40 -9.76 13.34
N ARG A 141 -10.48 -8.57 13.95
CA ARG A 141 -11.74 -7.96 14.38
C ARG A 141 -12.67 -7.58 13.22
N THR A 142 -12.11 -7.20 12.07
CA THR A 142 -12.87 -6.84 10.88
C THR A 142 -13.14 -8.04 9.97
N GLY A 143 -12.65 -9.24 10.31
CA GLY A 143 -12.80 -10.44 9.49
C GLY A 143 -11.92 -10.47 8.24
N PHE A 144 -10.93 -9.59 8.14
CA PHE A 144 -10.01 -9.52 6.98
C PHE A 144 -8.77 -10.40 7.14
N SER A 145 -8.61 -11.12 8.26
CA SER A 145 -7.48 -12.03 8.48
C SER A 145 -7.41 -13.19 7.48
N SER A 146 -8.55 -13.60 6.90
CA SER A 146 -8.63 -14.64 5.86
C SER A 146 -8.25 -14.13 4.46
N ASN A 147 -8.15 -12.82 4.25
CA ASN A 147 -7.76 -12.24 2.97
C ASN A 147 -6.27 -12.50 2.73
N VAL A 148 -5.94 -13.16 1.62
CA VAL A 148 -4.56 -13.54 1.28
C VAL A 148 -3.61 -12.34 1.23
N PHE A 149 -4.05 -11.16 0.76
CA PHE A 149 -3.19 -9.98 0.69
C PHE A 149 -2.89 -9.41 2.08
N VAL A 150 -3.87 -9.44 2.98
CA VAL A 150 -3.71 -9.03 4.38
C VAL A 150 -2.79 -10.01 5.10
N GLY A 151 -3.08 -11.32 5.02
CA GLY A 151 -2.27 -12.38 5.61
C GLY A 151 -0.81 -12.32 5.15
N SER A 152 -0.56 -12.23 3.83
CA SER A 152 0.80 -12.13 3.29
C SER A 152 1.55 -10.90 3.80
N SER A 153 0.88 -9.76 3.93
CA SER A 153 1.52 -8.52 4.42
C SER A 153 1.83 -8.60 5.91
N LEU A 154 1.00 -9.30 6.69
CA LEU A 154 1.24 -9.54 8.12
C LEU A 154 2.36 -10.56 8.34
N VAL A 155 2.46 -11.62 7.52
CA VAL A 155 3.59 -12.57 7.55
C VAL A 155 4.90 -11.83 7.29
N ASP A 156 4.98 -11.02 6.23
CA ASP A 156 6.17 -10.21 5.92
C ASP A 156 6.52 -9.26 7.07
N MET A 157 5.52 -8.65 7.70
CA MET A 157 5.69 -7.76 8.84
C MET A 157 6.30 -8.46 10.06
N TYR A 158 5.73 -9.60 10.48
CA TYR A 158 6.27 -10.36 11.61
C TYR A 158 7.68 -10.88 11.33
N ALA A 159 7.91 -11.40 10.12
CA ALA A 159 9.22 -11.90 9.69
C ALA A 159 10.30 -10.82 9.76
N LYS A 160 10.05 -9.64 9.16
CA LYS A 160 11.00 -8.51 9.18
C LYS A 160 11.19 -7.86 10.54
N SER A 161 10.21 -8.02 11.43
CA SER A 161 10.31 -7.53 12.81
C SER A 161 10.94 -8.57 13.76
N GLY A 162 11.49 -9.67 13.25
CA GLY A 162 12.17 -10.71 14.03
C GLY A 162 11.24 -11.67 14.78
N HIS A 163 9.93 -11.58 14.57
CA HIS A 163 8.92 -12.43 15.21
C HIS A 163 8.60 -13.65 14.33
N LEU A 164 9.60 -14.46 14.01
CA LEU A 164 9.48 -15.57 13.05
C LEU A 164 8.47 -16.64 13.48
N PHE A 165 8.34 -16.90 14.78
CA PHE A 165 7.33 -17.84 15.28
C PHE A 165 5.90 -17.38 14.93
N ASP A 166 5.58 -16.10 15.16
CA ASP A 166 4.27 -15.54 14.82
C ASP A 166 4.07 -15.49 13.30
N ALA A 167 5.12 -15.16 12.54
CA ALA A 167 5.09 -15.17 11.07
C ALA A 167 4.77 -16.58 10.54
N ARG A 168 5.42 -17.61 11.10
CA ARG A 168 5.22 -19.00 10.73
C ARG A 168 3.81 -19.48 11.10
N ARG A 169 3.36 -19.22 12.32
CA ARG A 169 2.00 -19.58 12.76
C ARG A 169 0.95 -18.99 11.84
N LEU A 170 1.04 -17.68 11.56
CA LEU A 170 0.10 -17.01 10.66
C LEU A 170 0.16 -17.60 9.25
N PHE A 171 1.35 -17.89 8.73
CA PHE A 171 1.53 -18.53 7.43
C PHE A 171 0.89 -19.92 7.36
N ASP A 172 0.99 -20.72 8.43
CA ASP A 172 0.41 -22.05 8.52
C ASP A 172 -1.14 -22.00 8.61
N GLU A 173 -1.70 -20.97 9.24
CA GLU A 173 -3.15 -20.72 9.34
C GLU A 173 -3.79 -20.16 8.06
N MET A 174 -2.99 -19.64 7.11
CA MET A 174 -3.51 -19.06 5.87
C MET A 174 -4.16 -20.14 4.97
N PRO A 175 -5.43 -19.96 4.55
CA PRO A 175 -6.10 -20.92 3.67
C PRO A 175 -5.53 -20.91 2.24
N VAL A 176 -5.03 -19.76 1.80
CA VAL A 176 -4.39 -19.56 0.49
C VAL A 176 -3.09 -18.81 0.72
N ARG A 177 -2.00 -19.27 0.10
CA ARG A 177 -0.67 -18.66 0.17
C ARG A 177 -0.26 -18.14 -1.20
N ASN A 178 0.46 -17.02 -1.25
CA ASN A 178 0.90 -16.42 -2.50
C ASN A 178 2.42 -16.14 -2.50
N VAL A 179 2.93 -15.61 -3.61
CA VAL A 179 4.35 -15.25 -3.75
C VAL A 179 4.87 -14.39 -2.61
N VAL A 180 4.04 -13.47 -2.13
CA VAL A 180 4.41 -12.53 -1.06
C VAL A 180 4.51 -13.23 0.29
N SER A 181 3.58 -14.11 0.67
CA SER A 181 3.64 -14.79 1.97
C SER A 181 4.82 -15.77 2.05
N TRP A 182 5.03 -16.56 0.98
CA TRP A 182 6.18 -17.45 0.88
C TRP A 182 7.50 -16.67 0.91
N GLY A 183 7.60 -15.60 0.10
CA GLY A 183 8.80 -14.77 0.02
C GLY A 183 9.14 -14.08 1.34
N GLY A 184 8.13 -13.54 2.03
CA GLY A 184 8.30 -12.89 3.33
C GLY A 184 8.84 -13.85 4.39
N LEU A 185 8.30 -15.07 4.48
CA LEU A 185 8.75 -16.05 5.45
C LEU A 185 10.15 -16.58 5.15
N ILE A 186 10.46 -16.89 3.88
CA ILE A 186 11.79 -17.31 3.44
C ILE A 186 12.83 -16.21 3.74
N HIS A 187 12.49 -14.96 3.44
CA HIS A 187 13.35 -13.81 3.76
C HIS A 187 13.60 -13.70 5.26
N GLY A 188 12.56 -13.88 6.09
CA GLY A 188 12.67 -13.91 7.55
C GLY A 188 13.69 -14.94 8.06
N TYR A 189 13.57 -16.20 7.64
CA TYR A 189 14.51 -17.26 8.02
C TYR A 189 15.93 -17.01 7.50
N SER A 190 16.06 -16.40 6.31
CA SER A 190 17.37 -15.99 5.80
C SER A 190 18.03 -14.92 6.67
N LEU A 191 17.26 -13.99 7.22
CA LEU A 191 17.78 -12.93 8.10
C LEU A 191 18.12 -13.42 9.51
N SER A 192 17.44 -14.46 10.02
CA SER A 192 17.76 -15.04 11.33
C SER A 192 18.95 -16.01 11.30
N GLY A 193 19.52 -16.29 10.13
CA GLY A 193 20.59 -17.27 9.95
C GLY A 193 20.10 -18.71 9.85
N GLU A 194 18.78 -18.95 9.87
CA GLU A 194 18.15 -20.26 9.71
C GLU A 194 17.99 -20.64 8.22
N THR A 195 19.08 -20.53 7.46
CA THR A 195 19.11 -20.72 6.00
C THR A 195 18.53 -22.06 5.56
N GLU A 196 18.73 -23.12 6.35
CA GLU A 196 18.18 -24.44 6.05
C GLU A 196 16.65 -24.45 6.03
N MET A 197 16.02 -23.77 7.00
CA MET A 197 14.56 -23.62 7.04
C MET A 197 14.05 -22.80 5.87
N GLY A 198 14.76 -21.72 5.51
CA GLY A 198 14.46 -20.92 4.32
C GLY A 198 14.52 -21.75 3.03
N LEU A 199 15.53 -22.60 2.86
CA LEU A 199 15.66 -23.49 1.70
C LEU A 199 14.59 -24.58 1.64
N ARG A 200 14.20 -25.14 2.80
CA ARG A 200 13.09 -26.09 2.89
C ARG A 200 11.78 -25.44 2.42
N LEU A 201 11.46 -24.25 2.94
CA LEU A 201 10.29 -23.47 2.53
C LEU A 201 10.33 -23.09 1.05
N PHE A 202 11.50 -22.75 0.50
CA PHE A 202 11.62 -22.48 -0.93
C PHE A 202 11.26 -23.70 -1.78
N ARG A 203 11.74 -24.90 -1.40
CA ARG A 203 11.40 -26.15 -2.10
C ARG A 203 9.91 -26.49 -1.99
N GLU A 204 9.31 -26.25 -0.82
CA GLU A 204 7.86 -26.40 -0.62
C GLU A 204 7.07 -25.43 -1.52
N ALA A 205 7.46 -24.15 -1.56
CA ALA A 205 6.82 -23.14 -2.41
C ALA A 205 6.85 -23.49 -3.90
N VAL A 206 7.96 -24.08 -4.34
CA VAL A 206 8.18 -24.52 -5.73
C VAL A 206 7.23 -25.69 -6.08
N ARG A 207 7.13 -26.69 -5.19
CA ARG A 207 6.19 -27.82 -5.33
C ARG A 207 4.72 -27.38 -5.31
N ASP A 208 4.35 -26.51 -4.39
CA ASP A 208 2.99 -25.97 -4.22
C ASP A 208 2.50 -25.22 -5.46
N ARG A 209 3.42 -24.60 -6.22
CA ARG A 209 3.12 -23.85 -7.44
C ARG A 209 3.26 -24.63 -8.74
N GLY A 210 3.52 -25.94 -8.68
CA GLY A 210 3.68 -26.77 -9.87
C GLY A 210 4.95 -26.46 -10.70
N VAL A 211 5.97 -25.86 -10.07
CA VAL A 211 7.27 -25.65 -10.70
C VAL A 211 8.21 -26.71 -10.14
N ASP A 212 8.86 -27.51 -10.99
CA ASP A 212 9.96 -28.38 -10.53
C ASP A 212 11.15 -27.50 -10.15
N VAL A 213 11.94 -27.90 -9.15
CA VAL A 213 13.23 -27.26 -8.76
C VAL A 213 14.24 -27.22 -9.93
N ARG A 214 13.89 -27.89 -11.05
CA ARG A 214 14.59 -27.91 -12.34
C ARG A 214 13.91 -27.11 -13.46
N GLY A 215 12.91 -26.28 -13.18
CA GLY A 215 12.34 -25.32 -14.13
C GLY A 215 11.43 -25.90 -15.23
N ARG A 216 10.80 -27.07 -15.00
CA ARG A 216 9.76 -27.59 -15.91
C ARG A 216 8.38 -27.42 -15.28
N TYR A 217 7.45 -26.87 -16.06
CA TYR A 217 6.03 -26.84 -15.73
C TYR A 217 5.50 -28.27 -15.68
N VAL A 218 4.85 -28.64 -14.58
CA VAL A 218 4.03 -29.85 -14.53
C VAL A 218 2.64 -29.46 -15.01
N ALA A 219 2.19 -30.12 -16.08
CA ALA A 219 0.91 -29.90 -16.75
C ALA A 219 -0.29 -30.26 -15.85
#